data_AF-A0ABD0R592-F1
#
_entry.id   AF-A0ABD0R592-F1
#
_cell.length_a   1.000
_cell.length_b   1.000
_cell.length_c   1.000
_cell.angle_alpha   90.00
_cell.angle_beta   90.00
_cell.angle_gamma   90.00
#
_symmetry.space_group_name_H-M   'P 1'
#
loop_
_entity.id
_entity.type
_entity.pdbx_description
1 polymer ?
#
loop_
_entity_poly.entity_id
_entity_poly.type
_entity_poly.pdbx_seq_one_letter_code
_entity_poly.pdbx_strand_id
1 'polypeptide(L)' 'VLYLPEEVDWIKFNVDMSGYYIVHYEGSGWDDLIMLLKHNHTALSSNDRASLINNAFQLV' A
#
# COMPACT_ATOMS: atom_id res chain seq x y z
N VAL A 1 -9.93 14.24 -6.92
CA VAL A 1 -8.55 14.62 -6.54
C VAL A 1 -8.50 14.69 -5.03
N LEU A 2 -7.55 13.97 -4.42
CA LEU A 2 -7.36 13.92 -2.96
C LEU A 2 -6.17 14.82 -2.62
N TYR A 3 -6.33 15.71 -1.64
CA TYR A 3 -5.24 16.57 -1.15
C TYR A 3 -4.89 16.13 0.26
N LEU A 4 -3.60 15.86 0.48
CA LEU A 4 -3.08 15.56 1.81
C LEU A 4 -2.69 16.87 2.51
N PRO A 5 -2.88 16.96 3.84
CA PRO A 5 -2.50 18.15 4.59
C PRO A 5 -0.98 18.33 4.69
N GLU A 6 -0.21 17.27 4.48
CA GLU A 6 1.25 17.25 4.46
C GLU A 6 1.78 16.18 3.50
N GLU A 7 3.06 16.28 3.14
CA GLU A 7 3.77 15.23 2.42
C GLU A 7 4.01 14.03 3.35
N VAL A 8 3.85 12.83 2.80
CA VAL A 8 4.00 11.57 3.53
C VAL A 8 4.90 10.62 2.74
N ASP A 9 5.65 9.78 3.45
CA ASP A 9 6.56 8.82 2.83
C ASP A 9 5.83 7.71 2.05
N TRP A 10 4.60 7.35 2.46
CA TRP A 10 3.80 6.33 1.80
C TRP A 10 2.31 6.53 2.08
N ILE A 11 1.47 5.94 1.24
CA ILE A 11 0.01 5.90 1.42
C ILE A 11 -0.50 4.49 1.12
N LYS A 12 -1.47 4.01 1.91
CA LYS A 12 -2.14 2.72 1.70
C LYS A 12 -3.64 2.94 1.51
N PHE A 13 -4.14 2.56 0.35
CA PHE A 13 -5.58 2.52 0.05
C PHE A 13 -6.14 1.10 0.24
N ASN A 14 -7.47 0.97 0.27
CA ASN A 14 -8.17 -0.28 0.57
C ASN A 14 -7.75 -0.90 1.91
N VAL A 15 -7.91 -0.14 2.99
CA VAL A 15 -7.55 -0.56 4.35
C VAL A 15 -8.29 -1.85 4.71
N ASP A 16 -7.54 -2.82 5.23
CA ASP A 16 -7.99 -4.16 5.61
C ASP A 16 -8.67 -4.97 4.50
N MET A 17 -8.44 -4.63 3.22
CA MET A 17 -9.09 -5.29 2.08
C MET A 17 -10.63 -5.24 2.16
N SER A 18 -11.17 -4.15 2.71
CA SER A 18 -12.62 -3.97 2.90
C SER A 18 -13.39 -3.71 1.59
N GLY A 19 -12.70 -3.20 0.56
CA GLY A 19 -13.24 -2.97 -0.77
C GLY A 19 -12.87 -4.04 -1.78
N TYR A 20 -13.78 -4.29 -2.72
CA TYR A 20 -13.56 -5.21 -3.84
C TYR A 20 -12.91 -4.48 -5.03
N TYR A 21 -11.65 -4.09 -4.87
CA TYR A 21 -10.84 -3.47 -5.92
C TYR A 21 -9.34 -3.64 -5.66
N ILE A 22 -8.53 -3.44 -6.71
CA ILE A 22 -7.07 -3.46 -6.67
C ILE A 22 -6.56 -2.02 -6.65
N VAL A 23 -5.47 -1.78 -5.91
CA VAL A 23 -4.77 -0.49 -5.90
C VAL A 23 -3.44 -0.63 -6.62
N HIS A 24 -3.18 0.27 -7.58
CA HIS A 24 -1.90 0.41 -8.25
C HIS A 24 -1.22 1.69 -7.73
N TYR A 25 0.01 1.56 -7.23
CA TYR A 25 0.82 2.67 -6.73
C TYR A 25 1.88 3.02 -7.79
N GLU A 26 1.75 4.17 -8.43
CA GLU A 26 2.70 4.63 -9.45
C GLU A 26 3.90 5.38 -8.84
N GLY A 27 4.90 5.71 -9.66
CA GLY A 27 6.11 6.41 -9.21
C GLY A 27 6.90 5.58 -8.20
N SER A 28 7.30 6.18 -7.08
CA SER A 28 8.00 5.49 -5.98
C SER A 28 7.06 4.70 -5.06
N GLY A 29 5.73 4.77 -5.24
CA GLY A 29 4.78 4.28 -4.25
C GLY A 29 4.93 2.79 -3.91
N TRP A 30 5.23 1.93 -4.89
CA TRP A 30 5.55 0.52 -4.61
C TRP A 30 6.87 0.36 -3.85
N ASP A 31 7.92 1.11 -4.21
CA ASP A 31 9.22 1.05 -3.55
C ASP A 31 9.14 1.49 -2.09
N ASP A 32 8.36 2.54 -1.80
CA ASP A 32 8.14 3.07 -0.45
C ASP A 32 7.41 2.05 0.43
N LEU A 33 6.36 1.40 -0.11
CA LEU A 33 5.65 0.32 0.58
C LEU A 33 6.53 -0.93 0.78
N ILE A 34 7.39 -1.27 -0.18
CA ILE A 34 8.36 -2.38 -0.04
C ILE A 34 9.38 -2.06 1.05
N MET A 35 9.89 -0.83 1.13
CA MET A 35 10.77 -0.39 2.21
C MET A 35 10.08 -0.47 3.57
N LEU A 36 8.84 0.01 3.68
CA LEU A 36 8.04 -0.11 4.89
C LEU A 36 7.89 -1.58 5.33
N LEU A 37 7.58 -2.49 4.41
CA LEU A 37 7.45 -3.92 4.71
C LEU A 37 8.77 -4.56 5.19
N LYS A 38 9.92 -4.12 4.65
CA LYS A 38 11.24 -4.61 5.08
C LYS A 38 11.67 -4.08 6.44
N HIS A 39 11.35 -2.82 6.75
CA HIS A 39 11.80 -2.16 7.98
C HIS A 39 10.81 -2.31 9.15
N ASN A 40 9.51 -2.17 8.90
CA ASN A 40 8.47 -2.23 9.91
C ASN A 40 7.13 -2.72 9.34
N HIS A 41 7.03 -4.02 9.09
CA HIS A 41 5.81 -4.60 8.52
C HIS A 41 4.57 -4.51 9.46
N THR A 42 4.74 -4.23 10.75
CA THR A 42 3.60 -4.11 11.69
C THR A 42 2.95 -2.73 11.67
N ALA A 43 3.52 -1.75 10.96
CA ALA A 43 2.84 -0.50 10.62
C ALA A 43 1.59 -0.72 9.75
N LEU A 44 1.50 -1.86 9.07
CA LEU A 44 0.35 -2.31 8.31
C LEU A 44 -0.31 -3.51 9.01
N SER A 45 -1.64 -3.61 8.93
CA SER A 45 -2.35 -4.78 9.43
C SER A 45 -1.96 -6.04 8.65
N SER A 46 -2.25 -7.22 9.21
CA SER A 46 -2.03 -8.48 8.49
C SER A 46 -2.83 -8.56 7.18
N ASN A 47 -4.03 -7.98 7.14
CA ASN A 47 -4.87 -7.93 5.95
C ASN A 47 -4.31 -6.98 4.90
N ASP A 48 -3.79 -5.82 5.32
CA ASP A 48 -3.15 -4.88 4.41
C ASP A 48 -1.92 -5.50 3.74
N ARG A 49 -1.07 -6.21 4.50
CA ARG A 49 0.08 -6.91 3.92
C ARG A 49 -0.33 -7.97 2.90
N ALA A 50 -1.35 -8.78 3.23
CA ALA A 50 -1.89 -9.77 2.29
C ALA A 50 -2.44 -9.10 1.03
N SER A 51 -3.15 -7.97 1.17
CA SER A 51 -3.67 -7.20 0.02
C SER A 51 -2.55 -6.70 -0.88
N LEU A 52 -1.47 -6.13 -0.32
CA LEU A 52 -0.33 -5.62 -1.08
C LEU A 52 0.36 -6.72 -1.88
N ILE A 53 0.56 -7.90 -1.27
CA ILE A 53 1.11 -9.06 -1.99
C ILE A 53 0.21 -9.44 -3.16
N ASN A 54 -1.09 -9.59 -2.92
CA ASN A 54 -2.05 -9.92 -3.97
C ASN A 54 -2.04 -8.88 -5.10
N ASN A 55 -2.10 -7.59 -4.76
CA ASN A 55 -2.13 -6.51 -5.74
C ASN A 55 -0.84 -6.48 -6.57
N ALA A 56 0.33 -6.63 -5.94
CA ALA A 56 1.62 -6.62 -6.64
C ALA A 56 1.70 -7.72 -7.70
N PHE A 57 1.28 -8.96 -7.38
CA PHE A 57 1.33 -10.07 -8.33
C PHE A 57 0.25 -10.02 -9.42
N GLN A 58 -0.90 -9.36 -9.16
CA GLN A 58 -1.95 -9.17 -10.18
C GLN A 58 -1.62 -8.06 -11.18
N LEU A 59 -0.68 -7.18 -10.86
CA LEU A 59 -0.30 -6.02 -11.68
C LEU A 59 1.01 -6.24 -12.48
N VAL A 60 1.58 -7.45 -12.44
CA VAL A 60 2.75 -7.86 -13.24
C VAL A 60 2.40 -8.03 -14.71
#